data_AF-A0A959TL94-F1
#
_entry.id   AF-A0A959TL94-F1
#
_cell.length_a   1.000
_cell.length_b   1.000
_cell.length_c   1.000
_cell.angle_alpha   90.00
_cell.angle_beta   90.00
_cell.angle_gamma   90.00
#
_symmetry.space_group_name_H-M   'P 1'
#
loop_
_entity.id
_entity.type
_entity.pdbx_description
1 polymer ?
#
loop_
_entity_poly.entity_id
_entity_poly.type
_entity_poly.pdbx_seq_one_letter_code
_entity_poly.pdbx_strand_id
1 'polypeptide(L)' 'MADEREDVYSRAVRAGKRTYFFDVKSTRGKDLYLTITESKKHTHEDWSSTYYN' A
#
# COMPACT_ATOMS: atom_id res chain seq x y z
N MET A 1 -1.73 -12.67 -18.16
CA MET A 1 -2.33 -11.67 -17.26
C MET A 1 -1.36 -11.42 -16.13
N ALA A 2 -0.47 -10.47 -16.34
CA ALA A 2 0.43 -9.93 -15.32
C ALA A 2 0.81 -8.56 -15.86
N ASP A 3 0.22 -7.53 -15.28
CA ASP A 3 0.84 -6.21 -15.34
C ASP A 3 1.23 -5.81 -13.92
N GLU A 4 2.16 -6.59 -13.37
CA GLU A 4 3.05 -6.20 -12.26
C GLU A 4 4.05 -5.09 -12.71
N ARG A 5 3.77 -4.35 -13.80
CA ARG A 5 4.82 -3.76 -14.68
C ARG A 5 5.07 -2.27 -14.55
N GLU A 6 4.66 -1.61 -13.48
CA GLU A 6 5.11 -0.22 -13.26
C GLU A 6 5.67 0.03 -11.86
N ASP A 7 5.71 -0.94 -10.94
CA ASP A 7 6.25 -0.76 -9.58
C ASP A 7 7.77 -0.97 -9.59
N VAL A 8 8.52 0.14 -9.52
CA VAL A 8 10.00 0.17 -9.46
C VAL A 8 10.49 -0.22 -8.06
N TYR A 9 9.70 0.08 -7.03
CA TYR A 9 10.00 -0.26 -5.64
C TYR A 9 8.71 -0.29 -4.82
N SER A 10 8.57 -1.26 -3.92
CA SER A 10 7.48 -1.33 -2.95
C SER A 10 8.00 -1.66 -1.56
N ARG A 11 7.51 -0.94 -0.55
CA ARG A 11 7.80 -1.24 0.86
C ARG A 11 6.57 -1.05 1.75
N ALA A 12 6.25 -2.07 2.52
CA ALA A 12 5.29 -1.99 3.62
C ALA A 12 6.00 -1.60 4.93
N VAL A 13 5.43 -0.66 5.68
CA VAL A 13 5.90 -0.23 7.00
C VAL A 13 4.72 -0.28 7.98
N ARG A 14 4.85 -1.06 9.05
CA ARG A 14 3.86 -1.13 10.12
C ARG A 14 4.09 -0.03 11.14
N ALA A 15 3.01 0.64 11.55
CA ALA A 15 2.99 1.69 12.55
C ALA A 15 1.75 1.54 13.45
N GLY A 16 1.85 0.65 14.43
CA GLY A 16 0.72 0.33 15.32
C GLY A 16 -0.45 -0.29 14.56
N LYS A 17 -1.62 0.36 14.60
CA LYS A 17 -2.84 -0.09 13.89
C LYS A 17 -2.83 0.25 12.39
N ARG A 18 -1.84 1.00 11.90
CA ARG A 18 -1.73 1.42 10.50
C ARG A 18 -0.60 0.66 9.80
N THR A 19 -0.79 0.37 8.53
CA THR A 19 0.26 -0.12 7.62
C THR A 19 0.35 0.85 6.46
N TYR A 20 1.54 1.38 6.23
CA TYR A 20 1.84 2.25 5.10
C TYR A 20 2.50 1.45 3.99
N PHE A 21 2.04 1.61 2.76
CA PHE A 21 2.65 1.06 1.57
C PHE A 21 3.23 2.21 0.76
N PHE A 22 4.54 2.18 0.56
CA PHE A 22 5.27 3.16 -0.24
C PHE A 22 5.65 2.50 -1.57
N ASP A 23 5.06 2.97 -2.65
CA ASP A 23 5.28 2.43 -3.99
C ASP A 23 5.88 3.51 -4.89
N VAL A 24 7.07 3.25 -5.43
CA VAL A 24 7.65 4.05 -6.52
C VAL A 24 7.22 3.41 -7.82
N LYS A 25 6.55 4.19 -8.66
CA LYS A 25 6.02 3.73 -9.94
C LYS A 25 6.56 4.55 -11.09
N SER A 26 6.57 3.98 -12.30
CA SER A 26 6.87 4.72 -13.53
C SER A 26 5.60 5.06 -14.30
N THR A 27 5.56 6.21 -14.95
CA THR A 27 4.56 6.48 -15.99
C THR A 27 4.97 5.76 -17.29
N ARG A 28 4.05 5.70 -18.27
CA ARG A 28 4.39 5.27 -19.64
C ARG A 28 5.54 6.08 -20.27
N GLY A 29 5.73 7.33 -19.84
CA GLY A 29 6.84 8.21 -20.24
C GLY A 29 8.16 7.96 -19.51
N LYS A 30 8.19 6.97 -18.59
CA LYS A 30 9.31 6.62 -17.68
C LYS A 30 9.62 7.65 -16.59
N ASP A 31 8.72 8.60 -16.35
CA ASP A 31 8.83 9.49 -15.19
C ASP A 31 8.45 8.74 -13.92
N LEU A 32 9.16 9.00 -12.82
CA LEU A 32 8.90 8.34 -11.54
C LEU A 32 7.93 9.14 -10.69
N TYR A 33 7.03 8.44 -10.01
CA TYR A 33 6.13 9.02 -9.01
C TYR A 33 6.00 8.11 -7.78
N LEU A 34 5.65 8.71 -6.64
CA LEU A 34 5.45 8.01 -5.38
C LEU A 34 3.95 7.91 -5.09
N THR A 35 3.49 6.69 -4.79
CA THR A 35 2.18 6.44 -4.19
C THR A 35 2.38 6.04 -2.74
N ILE A 36 1.55 6.60 -1.86
CA ILE A 36 1.50 6.20 -0.46
C ILE A 36 0.07 5.75 -0.17
N THR A 37 -0.10 4.50 0.24
CA THR A 37 -1.37 3.97 0.70
C THR A 37 -1.30 3.68 2.18
N GLU A 38 -2.28 4.15 2.94
CA GLU A 38 -2.45 3.76 4.33
C GLU A 38 -3.58 2.75 4.43
N SER A 39 -3.32 1.61 5.07
CA SER A 39 -4.37 0.73 5.54
C SER A 39 -4.45 0.77 7.06
N LYS A 40 -5.66 0.98 7.60
CA LYS A 40 -5.89 0.96 9.04
C LYS A 40 -6.65 -0.29 9.44
N LYS A 41 -6.09 -1.01 10.41
CA LYS A 41 -6.72 -2.16 11.05
C LYS A 41 -7.78 -1.66 12.05
N HIS A 42 -9.03 -2.02 11.82
CA HIS A 42 -10.10 -1.91 12.81
C HIS A 42 -10.26 -3.25 13.52
N THR A 43 -10.38 -3.23 14.83
CA THR A 43 -10.73 -4.41 15.63
C THR A 43 -12.14 -4.18 16.16
N HIS A 44 -13.06 -5.06 15.79
CA HIS A 44 -14.45 -5.04 16.25
C HIS A 44 -14.57 -5.68 17.63
N GLU A 45 -15.68 -5.43 18.33
CA GLU A 45 -15.96 -5.98 19.67
C GLU A 45 -16.01 -7.52 19.67
N ASP A 46 -16.36 -8.11 18.53
CA ASP A 46 -16.33 -9.55 18.26
C ASP A 46 -14.91 -10.11 18.04
N TRP A 47 -13.85 -9.31 18.24
CA TRP A 47 -12.44 -9.66 17.99
C TRP A 47 -12.06 -9.86 16.51
N SER A 48 -13.03 -9.82 15.60
CA SER A 48 -12.78 -9.75 14.17
C SER A 48 -12.02 -8.46 13.79
N SER A 49 -11.15 -8.57 12.79
CA SER A 49 -10.34 -7.45 12.31
C SER A 49 -10.61 -7.18 10.83
N THR A 50 -10.91 -5.93 10.50
CA THR A 50 -11.10 -5.49 9.10
C THR A 50 -10.05 -4.45 8.74
N TYR A 51 -9.66 -4.44 7.46
CA TYR A 51 -8.75 -3.46 6.89
C TYR A 51 -9.55 -2.60 5.91
N TYR A 52 -9.32 -1.29 5.94
CA TYR A 52 -9.83 -0.36 4.95
C TYR A 52 -8.68 0.47 4.39
N ASN A 53 -8.89 1.00 3.18
CA ASN A 53 -7.96 1.87 2.45
C ASN A 53 -8.41 3.33 2.52
#